data_AF-A0A5B6TLS2-F1
#
_entry.id   AF-A0A5B6TLS2-F1
#
_cell.length_a   1.000
_cell.length_b   1.000
_cell.length_c   1.000
_cell.angle_alpha   90.00
_cell.angle_beta   90.00
_cell.angle_gamma   90.00
#
_symmetry.space_group_name_H-M   'P 1'
#
loop_
_entity.id
_entity.type
_entity.pdbx_description
1 polymer ?
#
loop_
_entity_poly.entity_id
_entity_poly.type
_entity_poly.pdbx_seq_one_letter_code
_entity_poly.pdbx_strand_id
1 'polypeptide(L)'
;MTTLHYTSGSGGLGTNIAAAGFNLVDVQSVAQLNALPAGMKGLVWLDEVNGTSSSFIQKVTPFIGNPNLYGFFLVDEPDPTGKWGTYASAANLMAESDWIHSHLPGAKTFITMMNMGSSANPDFTNTYNPANTHIDYYGLDPYPVRTGTTTIDYNMIDRAVTAAVASGIPVSQIVPVYQTFGGGSYTTDTGGQYVMPTASQEQTMMDHWASLDPSPAFDYAYAWGSQQGDTALGSDPTLQAFFLQHNLQGSTTPPPSPPPPPPSSPPPPTSGGTFYGTHGADVLQGTTGADTLIGGAGNDTYYVNNAGDRVMEAIGGGTDKVLASVSYALLPGSEIEFLATANRSGTTPINLTGNEFAQTIQGNAGANVIHGGGGADTLTGFGGKDVFVFNTALGTGNVDKITDFRVTEDKIQIDHTVFKGLQPGALPTEAFHIGSAAHTSSQHIIYNSSTGALSFDNDGAGGAHQIQFAVLSPHLSLTASSFVVT
;
A
#
# COMPACT_ATOMS: atom_id res chain seq x y z
N MET A 1 -1.76 -7.83 -1.67
CA MET A 1 -2.96 -8.07 -2.50
C MET A 1 -3.28 -6.75 -3.19
N THR A 2 -3.80 -6.78 -4.42
CA THR A 2 -4.28 -5.57 -5.09
C THR A 2 -5.36 -4.91 -4.23
N THR A 3 -5.26 -3.61 -3.97
CA THR A 3 -6.32 -2.87 -3.27
C THR A 3 -7.59 -2.95 -4.09
N LEU A 4 -8.69 -3.33 -3.44
CA LEU A 4 -10.00 -3.34 -4.08
C LEU A 4 -10.66 -1.98 -3.87
N HIS A 5 -11.27 -1.47 -4.93
CA HIS A 5 -11.96 -0.19 -4.97
C HIS A 5 -13.41 -0.44 -5.33
N TYR A 6 -14.29 -0.24 -4.36
CA TYR A 6 -15.72 -0.53 -4.44
C TYR A 6 -16.54 0.72 -4.76
N THR A 7 -17.59 0.55 -5.56
CA THR A 7 -18.70 1.50 -5.64
C THR A 7 -20.01 0.75 -5.88
N SER A 8 -21.11 1.31 -5.37
CA SER A 8 -22.47 0.77 -5.53
C SER A 8 -23.17 1.45 -6.69
N GLY A 9 -23.74 0.69 -7.62
CA GLY A 9 -24.18 1.17 -8.93
C GLY A 9 -25.31 0.35 -9.53
N SER A 10 -26.54 0.65 -9.07
CA SER A 10 -27.80 0.02 -9.46
C SER A 10 -27.97 -0.28 -10.96
N GLY A 11 -27.64 -1.51 -11.38
CA GLY A 11 -28.01 -2.08 -12.67
C GLY A 11 -27.09 -1.77 -13.87
N GLY A 12 -25.95 -1.10 -13.66
CA GLY A 12 -24.93 -0.94 -14.71
C GLY A 12 -24.16 -2.25 -14.98
N LEU A 13 -23.78 -2.53 -16.23
CA LEU A 13 -23.01 -3.74 -16.61
C LEU A 13 -21.51 -3.67 -16.22
N GLY A 14 -21.17 -2.99 -15.13
CA GLY A 14 -19.79 -2.76 -14.67
C GLY A 14 -18.91 -1.89 -15.58
N THR A 15 -19.22 -1.74 -16.87
CA THR A 15 -18.33 -1.11 -17.87
C THR A 15 -17.95 0.33 -17.54
N ASN A 16 -18.90 1.15 -17.12
CA ASN A 16 -18.64 2.57 -16.82
C ASN A 16 -17.93 2.73 -15.47
N ILE A 17 -18.19 1.80 -14.54
CA ILE A 17 -17.58 1.71 -13.21
C ILE A 17 -16.10 1.31 -13.35
N ALA A 18 -15.81 0.29 -14.17
CA ALA A 18 -14.45 -0.08 -14.57
C ALA A 18 -13.73 1.05 -15.34
N ALA A 19 -14.47 1.83 -16.15
CA ALA A 19 -13.92 2.99 -16.85
C ALA A 19 -13.66 4.21 -15.91
N ALA A 20 -14.06 4.13 -14.64
CA ALA A 20 -13.63 4.99 -13.54
C ALA A 20 -12.68 4.24 -12.56
N GLY A 21 -12.13 3.10 -13.01
CA GLY A 21 -11.09 2.33 -12.35
C GLY A 21 -11.51 1.40 -11.21
N PHE A 22 -12.75 1.47 -10.75
CA PHE A 22 -13.26 0.57 -9.71
C PHE A 22 -13.15 -0.88 -10.16
N ASN A 23 -12.62 -1.73 -9.27
CA ASN A 23 -12.39 -3.15 -9.52
C ASN A 23 -13.26 -4.07 -8.62
N LEU A 24 -14.10 -3.49 -7.75
CA LEU A 24 -15.13 -4.15 -6.98
C LEU A 24 -16.47 -3.41 -7.22
N VAL A 25 -17.57 -4.15 -7.42
CA VAL A 25 -18.90 -3.57 -7.68
C VAL A 25 -20.01 -4.44 -7.14
N ASP A 26 -21.17 -3.85 -6.86
CA ASP A 26 -22.34 -4.59 -6.42
C ASP A 26 -22.97 -5.39 -7.58
N VAL A 27 -23.42 -6.60 -7.28
CA VAL A 27 -24.16 -7.46 -8.22
C VAL A 27 -25.33 -8.14 -7.52
N GLN A 28 -26.38 -8.45 -8.28
CA GLN A 28 -27.60 -9.09 -7.76
C GLN A 28 -27.85 -10.48 -8.39
N SER A 29 -26.99 -10.91 -9.33
CA SER A 29 -27.15 -12.18 -10.04
C SER A 29 -25.82 -12.72 -10.57
N VAL A 30 -25.77 -14.05 -10.74
CA VAL A 30 -24.65 -14.75 -11.41
C VAL A 30 -24.45 -14.25 -12.84
N ALA A 31 -25.52 -13.82 -13.52
CA ALA A 31 -25.45 -13.25 -14.85
C ALA A 31 -24.67 -11.92 -14.87
N GLN A 32 -24.91 -11.02 -13.91
CA GLN A 32 -24.12 -9.79 -13.75
C GLN A 32 -22.68 -10.11 -13.35
N LEU A 33 -22.47 -11.03 -12.39
CA LEU A 33 -21.13 -11.43 -11.94
C LEU A 33 -20.24 -12.01 -13.05
N ASN A 34 -20.84 -12.79 -13.95
CA ASN A 34 -20.18 -13.35 -15.14
C ASN A 34 -20.02 -12.33 -16.28
N ALA A 35 -20.77 -11.23 -16.27
CA ALA A 35 -20.70 -10.15 -17.25
C ALA A 35 -19.74 -9.02 -16.83
N LEU A 36 -19.16 -9.09 -15.61
CA LEU A 36 -18.18 -8.11 -15.16
C LEU A 36 -16.94 -8.10 -16.09
N PRO A 37 -16.37 -6.91 -16.37
CA PRO A 37 -15.07 -6.78 -17.00
C PRO A 37 -13.98 -7.61 -16.33
N ALA A 38 -12.99 -8.05 -17.12
CA ALA A 38 -11.86 -8.82 -16.60
C ALA A 38 -11.10 -8.01 -15.53
N GLY A 39 -10.69 -8.70 -14.45
CA GLY A 39 -10.05 -8.07 -13.29
C GLY A 39 -11.03 -7.58 -12.22
N MET A 40 -12.30 -7.30 -12.57
CA MET A 40 -13.30 -6.93 -11.57
C MET A 40 -13.75 -8.14 -10.72
N LYS A 41 -14.14 -7.84 -9.48
CA LYS A 41 -14.87 -8.73 -8.59
C LYS A 41 -16.27 -8.18 -8.29
N GLY A 42 -17.18 -9.08 -7.92
CA GLY A 42 -18.51 -8.73 -7.45
C GLY A 42 -18.66 -8.90 -5.93
N LEU A 43 -19.28 -7.90 -5.31
CA LEU A 43 -19.84 -7.95 -3.97
C LEU A 43 -21.36 -8.15 -4.12
N VAL A 44 -21.90 -9.29 -3.71
CA VAL A 44 -23.33 -9.58 -3.94
C VAL A 44 -24.19 -8.80 -2.96
N TRP A 45 -25.04 -7.91 -3.46
CA TRP A 45 -26.04 -7.21 -2.65
C TRP A 45 -27.18 -8.16 -2.29
N LEU A 46 -27.37 -8.41 -1.00
CA LEU A 46 -28.40 -9.35 -0.52
C LEU A 46 -29.69 -8.66 -0.08
N ASP A 47 -29.61 -7.63 0.76
CA ASP A 47 -30.75 -7.02 1.46
C ASP A 47 -31.64 -8.10 2.13
N GLU A 48 -30.98 -8.97 2.90
CA GLU A 48 -31.60 -9.99 3.75
C GLU A 48 -31.05 -9.80 5.16
N VAL A 49 -31.93 -9.87 6.14
CA VAL A 49 -31.62 -9.66 7.57
C VAL A 49 -32.35 -10.67 8.46
N ASN A 50 -32.71 -11.80 7.86
CA ASN A 50 -33.65 -12.81 8.37
C ASN A 50 -32.97 -14.12 8.78
N GLY A 51 -31.65 -14.14 8.86
CA GLY A 51 -30.85 -15.33 9.12
C GLY A 51 -30.77 -16.22 7.87
N THR A 52 -30.45 -17.50 8.08
CA THR A 52 -30.38 -18.53 7.03
C THR A 52 -31.76 -18.95 6.52
N SER A 53 -32.55 -17.98 6.07
CA SER A 53 -33.89 -18.18 5.51
C SER A 53 -33.82 -18.87 4.15
N SER A 54 -34.95 -19.45 3.71
CA SER A 54 -35.04 -20.01 2.36
C SER A 54 -34.77 -18.97 1.26
N SER A 55 -35.04 -17.68 1.51
CA SER A 55 -34.75 -16.58 0.58
C SER A 55 -33.24 -16.34 0.49
N PHE A 56 -32.59 -16.18 1.64
CA PHE A 56 -31.14 -16.02 1.75
C PHE A 56 -30.39 -17.17 1.08
N ILE A 57 -30.74 -18.44 1.39
CA ILE A 57 -30.08 -19.60 0.80
C ILE A 57 -30.28 -19.62 -0.73
N GLN A 58 -31.45 -19.25 -1.24
CA GLN A 58 -31.71 -19.17 -2.69
C GLN A 58 -30.96 -18.02 -3.39
N LYS A 59 -30.74 -16.89 -2.70
CA LYS A 59 -29.92 -15.77 -3.18
C LYS A 59 -28.43 -16.12 -3.21
N VAL A 60 -27.90 -16.78 -2.16
CA VAL A 60 -26.45 -17.02 -2.00
C VAL A 60 -25.95 -18.26 -2.77
N THR A 61 -26.69 -19.38 -2.73
CA THR A 61 -26.27 -20.67 -3.32
C THR A 61 -25.81 -20.59 -4.80
N PRO A 62 -26.45 -19.81 -5.69
CA PRO A 62 -26.03 -19.70 -7.09
C PRO A 62 -24.59 -19.20 -7.31
N PHE A 63 -24.00 -18.52 -6.32
CA PHE A 63 -22.65 -17.96 -6.40
C PHE A 63 -21.54 -18.94 -5.98
N ILE A 64 -21.88 -20.14 -5.51
CA ILE A 64 -20.91 -21.16 -5.05
C ILE A 64 -19.95 -21.54 -6.19
N GLY A 65 -18.66 -21.37 -5.92
CA GLY A 65 -17.58 -21.68 -6.87
C GLY A 65 -17.37 -20.66 -8.00
N ASN A 66 -18.03 -19.50 -7.96
CA ASN A 66 -17.82 -18.46 -8.96
C ASN A 66 -16.47 -17.72 -8.73
N PRO A 67 -15.54 -17.69 -9.71
CA PRO A 67 -14.21 -17.10 -9.52
C PRO A 67 -14.20 -15.57 -9.43
N ASN A 68 -15.29 -14.89 -9.84
CA ASN A 68 -15.40 -13.44 -9.78
C ASN A 68 -16.02 -12.94 -8.46
N LEU A 69 -16.53 -13.85 -7.61
CA LEU A 69 -17.08 -13.48 -6.31
C LEU A 69 -15.97 -13.00 -5.37
N TYR A 70 -16.13 -11.82 -4.77
CA TYR A 70 -15.34 -11.40 -3.60
C TYR A 70 -16.10 -11.67 -2.30
N GLY A 71 -17.40 -11.37 -2.28
CA GLY A 71 -18.18 -11.47 -1.05
C GLY A 71 -19.64 -11.05 -1.19
N PHE A 72 -20.24 -10.71 -0.06
CA PHE A 72 -21.65 -10.32 0.08
C PHE A 72 -21.75 -9.03 0.90
N PHE A 73 -22.46 -8.04 0.36
CA PHE A 73 -22.94 -6.89 1.10
C PHE A 73 -24.31 -7.28 1.66
N LEU A 74 -24.36 -7.52 2.97
CA LEU A 74 -25.54 -8.11 3.61
C LEU A 74 -26.71 -7.10 3.64
N VAL A 75 -26.43 -5.89 4.12
CA VAL A 75 -27.39 -4.80 4.31
C VAL A 75 -26.65 -3.46 4.48
N ASP A 76 -27.22 -2.39 3.93
CA ASP A 76 -26.77 -1.00 4.06
C ASP A 76 -27.42 -0.39 5.32
N GLU A 77 -26.61 0.20 6.21
CA GLU A 77 -27.01 0.81 7.49
C GLU A 77 -28.11 0.03 8.27
N PRO A 78 -27.86 -1.22 8.71
CA PRO A 78 -28.82 -1.97 9.51
C PRO A 78 -29.14 -1.22 10.82
N ASP A 79 -30.42 -1.12 11.14
CA ASP A 79 -30.92 -0.45 12.34
C ASP A 79 -31.20 -1.47 13.46
N PRO A 80 -30.40 -1.53 14.53
CA PRO A 80 -30.61 -2.48 15.64
C PRO A 80 -31.87 -2.17 16.47
N THR A 81 -32.51 -1.03 16.23
CA THR A 81 -33.75 -0.59 16.89
C THR A 81 -35.00 -0.77 16.02
N GLY A 82 -34.84 -0.89 14.70
CA GLY A 82 -35.93 -1.01 13.72
C GLY A 82 -36.87 0.20 13.67
N LYS A 83 -36.37 1.40 14.01
CA LYS A 83 -37.14 2.63 14.15
C LYS A 83 -36.99 3.57 12.94
N TRP A 84 -35.85 3.50 12.26
CA TRP A 84 -35.38 4.43 11.26
C TRP A 84 -35.06 3.73 9.92
N GLY A 85 -34.55 2.50 9.98
CA GLY A 85 -34.09 1.74 8.82
C GLY A 85 -34.44 0.25 8.89
N THR A 86 -33.74 -0.56 8.10
CA THR A 86 -33.92 -2.01 8.01
C THR A 86 -33.51 -2.68 9.32
N TYR A 87 -34.48 -3.26 10.04
CA TYR A 87 -34.19 -3.97 11.30
C TYR A 87 -33.39 -5.25 11.06
N ALA A 88 -32.16 -5.29 11.54
CA ALA A 88 -31.33 -6.51 11.57
C ALA A 88 -30.95 -6.85 13.02
N SER A 89 -31.21 -8.08 13.45
CA SER A 89 -30.61 -8.57 14.71
C SER A 89 -29.19 -9.07 14.47
N ALA A 90 -28.26 -8.79 15.39
CA ALA A 90 -26.89 -9.29 15.28
C ALA A 90 -26.84 -10.83 15.14
N ALA A 91 -27.77 -11.55 15.78
CA ALA A 91 -27.90 -13.00 15.65
C ALA A 91 -28.30 -13.48 14.24
N ASN A 92 -29.10 -12.70 13.50
CA ASN A 92 -29.44 -13.03 12.11
C ASN A 92 -28.24 -12.79 11.19
N LEU A 93 -27.58 -11.63 11.34
CA LEU A 93 -26.36 -11.31 10.58
C LEU A 93 -25.23 -12.32 10.85
N MET A 94 -25.09 -12.79 12.10
CA MET A 94 -24.18 -13.87 12.47
C MET A 94 -24.52 -15.18 11.76
N ALA A 95 -25.79 -15.58 11.76
CA ALA A 95 -26.23 -16.80 11.08
C ALA A 95 -26.00 -16.71 9.55
N GLU A 96 -26.17 -15.53 8.94
CA GLU A 96 -25.89 -15.28 7.53
C GLU A 96 -24.38 -15.34 7.23
N SER A 97 -23.55 -14.68 8.05
CA SER A 97 -22.09 -14.70 7.89
C SER A 97 -21.50 -16.10 8.08
N ASP A 98 -21.89 -16.81 9.14
CA ASP A 98 -21.48 -18.20 9.41
C ASP A 98 -21.86 -19.15 8.27
N TRP A 99 -23.05 -18.95 7.67
CA TRP A 99 -23.49 -19.77 6.54
C TRP A 99 -22.65 -19.49 5.30
N ILE A 100 -22.35 -18.22 5.00
CA ILE A 100 -21.47 -17.83 3.90
C ILE A 100 -20.08 -18.44 4.11
N HIS A 101 -19.42 -18.22 5.25
CA HIS A 101 -18.06 -18.73 5.48
C HIS A 101 -17.97 -20.26 5.45
N SER A 102 -19.02 -20.98 5.88
CA SER A 102 -19.04 -22.45 5.87
C SER A 102 -19.32 -23.07 4.49
N HIS A 103 -19.98 -22.35 3.56
CA HIS A 103 -20.32 -22.85 2.21
C HIS A 103 -19.48 -22.23 1.09
N LEU A 104 -18.86 -21.07 1.35
CA LEU A 104 -18.02 -20.28 0.45
C LEU A 104 -16.70 -19.87 1.16
N PRO A 105 -15.77 -20.81 1.41
CA PRO A 105 -14.51 -20.49 2.06
C PRO A 105 -13.72 -19.43 1.28
N GLY A 106 -13.47 -18.28 1.90
CA GLY A 106 -12.78 -17.15 1.30
C GLY A 106 -13.69 -16.02 0.78
N ALA A 107 -15.00 -16.23 0.67
CA ALA A 107 -15.92 -15.13 0.42
C ALA A 107 -16.05 -14.23 1.65
N LYS A 108 -16.12 -12.92 1.42
CA LYS A 108 -16.17 -11.89 2.46
C LYS A 108 -17.58 -11.43 2.78
N THR A 109 -17.82 -11.01 4.02
CA THR A 109 -19.08 -10.36 4.41
C THR A 109 -18.86 -8.90 4.80
N PHE A 110 -19.79 -8.04 4.39
CA PHE A 110 -19.70 -6.60 4.55
C PHE A 110 -21.06 -6.00 4.92
N ILE A 111 -21.04 -4.98 5.79
CA ILE A 111 -22.13 -4.02 6.03
C ILE A 111 -21.53 -2.62 6.12
N THR A 112 -22.31 -1.59 5.80
CA THR A 112 -22.07 -0.22 6.31
C THR A 112 -22.69 -0.10 7.71
N MET A 113 -22.22 0.85 8.52
CA MET A 113 -22.60 0.96 9.93
C MET A 113 -23.51 2.16 10.17
N MET A 114 -24.75 1.89 10.58
CA MET A 114 -25.64 2.96 11.04
C MET A 114 -25.06 3.66 12.27
N ASN A 115 -24.80 4.97 12.18
CA ASN A 115 -24.38 5.78 13.32
C ASN A 115 -25.60 6.08 14.23
N MET A 116 -25.63 5.47 15.42
CA MET A 116 -26.74 5.64 16.37
C MET A 116 -26.68 6.95 17.18
N GLY A 117 -25.57 7.69 17.06
CA GLY A 117 -25.31 8.94 17.75
C GLY A 117 -25.56 10.17 16.87
N SER A 118 -24.50 10.91 16.61
CA SER A 118 -24.50 12.14 15.79
C SER A 118 -23.16 12.30 15.07
N SER A 119 -23.07 13.22 14.12
CA SER A 119 -21.81 13.58 13.46
C SER A 119 -20.77 14.22 14.40
N ALA A 120 -21.24 14.84 15.49
CA ALA A 120 -20.37 15.41 16.53
C ALA A 120 -19.93 14.35 17.57
N ASN A 121 -20.83 13.42 17.90
CA ASN A 121 -20.61 12.34 18.85
C ASN A 121 -21.15 11.03 18.23
N PRO A 122 -20.36 10.36 17.38
CA PRO A 122 -20.77 9.10 16.77
C PRO A 122 -20.84 7.98 17.82
N ASP A 123 -21.79 7.06 17.64
CA ASP A 123 -22.00 5.93 18.56
C ASP A 123 -22.37 4.67 17.77
N PHE A 124 -21.58 3.61 17.97
CA PHE A 124 -21.80 2.28 17.43
C PHE A 124 -21.90 1.23 18.55
N THR A 125 -22.04 1.64 19.80
CA THR A 125 -22.15 0.72 20.94
C THR A 125 -23.48 -0.04 20.93
N ASN A 126 -23.44 -1.30 21.33
CA ASN A 126 -24.61 -2.21 21.31
C ASN A 126 -25.22 -2.45 19.91
N THR A 127 -24.46 -2.19 18.85
CA THR A 127 -24.86 -2.47 17.45
C THR A 127 -24.21 -3.78 16.96
N TYR A 128 -23.28 -3.71 16.00
CA TYR A 128 -22.66 -4.84 15.32
C TYR A 128 -21.14 -4.73 15.41
N ASN A 129 -20.48 -5.85 15.69
CA ASN A 129 -19.02 -5.97 15.71
C ASN A 129 -18.61 -7.44 15.46
N PRO A 130 -17.32 -7.72 15.19
CA PRO A 130 -16.87 -9.07 14.85
C PRO A 130 -17.22 -10.14 15.87
N ALA A 131 -17.38 -9.76 17.15
CA ALA A 131 -17.69 -10.69 18.23
C ALA A 131 -19.19 -11.03 18.35
N ASN A 132 -20.10 -10.31 17.67
CA ASN A 132 -21.54 -10.57 17.71
C ASN A 132 -22.20 -10.81 16.34
N THR A 133 -21.51 -10.54 15.22
CA THR A 133 -21.99 -10.85 13.86
C THR A 133 -21.05 -11.74 13.03
N HIS A 134 -19.81 -11.97 13.46
CA HIS A 134 -18.78 -12.63 12.64
C HIS A 134 -18.62 -12.03 11.23
N ILE A 135 -18.98 -10.76 11.01
CA ILE A 135 -18.82 -10.09 9.70
C ILE A 135 -17.33 -9.72 9.51
N ASP A 136 -16.80 -9.91 8.30
CA ASP A 136 -15.41 -9.57 7.97
C ASP A 136 -15.14 -8.05 8.03
N TYR A 137 -16.01 -7.22 7.43
CA TYR A 137 -15.74 -5.81 7.17
C TYR A 137 -16.93 -4.88 7.47
N TYR A 138 -16.61 -3.67 7.94
CA TYR A 138 -17.57 -2.66 8.42
C TYR A 138 -17.27 -1.31 7.79
N GLY A 139 -18.13 -0.87 6.87
CA GLY A 139 -18.07 0.44 6.24
C GLY A 139 -18.45 1.53 7.21
N LEU A 140 -17.60 2.54 7.36
CA LEU A 140 -17.88 3.73 8.15
C LEU A 140 -17.99 4.93 7.20
N ASP A 141 -19.12 5.63 7.24
CA ASP A 141 -19.52 6.62 6.24
C ASP A 141 -19.80 8.04 6.81
N PRO A 142 -18.83 8.64 7.54
CA PRO A 142 -18.87 10.05 7.88
C PRO A 142 -18.85 10.91 6.62
N TYR A 143 -19.78 11.86 6.53
CA TYR A 143 -19.93 12.76 5.37
C TYR A 143 -19.71 14.24 5.79
N PRO A 144 -18.46 14.74 5.82
CA PRO A 144 -18.11 16.10 6.26
C PRO A 144 -18.65 17.24 5.39
N VAL A 145 -18.86 17.01 4.09
CA VAL A 145 -19.10 18.08 3.11
C VAL A 145 -20.61 18.32 3.00
N ARG A 146 -21.10 19.28 3.79
CA ARG A 146 -22.53 19.54 3.97
C ARG A 146 -22.82 21.01 4.24
N THR A 147 -24.07 21.42 4.01
CA THR A 147 -24.58 22.72 4.45
C THR A 147 -24.97 22.67 5.95
N GLY A 148 -25.41 23.80 6.52
CA GLY A 148 -25.82 23.88 7.93
C GLY A 148 -24.67 24.00 8.93
N THR A 149 -23.41 23.81 8.52
CA THR A 149 -22.22 24.10 9.32
C THR A 149 -21.52 25.39 8.83
N THR A 150 -20.68 25.98 9.67
CA THR A 150 -19.88 27.17 9.32
C THR A 150 -18.56 26.83 8.61
N THR A 151 -18.10 25.59 8.76
CA THR A 151 -16.85 25.03 8.23
C THR A 151 -17.04 23.53 7.96
N ILE A 152 -16.25 22.97 7.05
CA ILE A 152 -16.14 21.51 6.87
C ILE A 152 -15.34 20.94 8.05
N ASP A 153 -15.80 19.83 8.60
CA ASP A 153 -15.22 19.17 9.79
C ASP A 153 -14.72 17.77 9.42
N TYR A 154 -13.53 17.72 8.80
CA TYR A 154 -12.90 16.46 8.37
C TYR A 154 -12.62 15.51 9.55
N ASN A 155 -12.41 16.05 10.75
CA ASN A 155 -12.25 15.27 11.99
C ASN A 155 -13.49 14.45 12.37
N MET A 156 -14.60 14.56 11.62
CA MET A 156 -15.72 13.63 11.69
C MET A 156 -15.29 12.18 11.37
N ILE A 157 -14.32 12.02 10.46
CA ILE A 157 -13.73 10.73 10.09
C ILE A 157 -13.03 10.12 11.31
N ASP A 158 -12.10 10.86 11.91
CA ASP A 158 -11.33 10.48 13.10
C ASP A 158 -12.25 10.07 14.26
N ARG A 159 -13.34 10.81 14.48
CA ARG A 159 -14.34 10.51 15.53
C ARG A 159 -15.14 9.24 15.22
N ALA A 160 -15.55 9.02 13.97
CA ALA A 160 -16.27 7.82 13.57
C ALA A 160 -15.40 6.57 13.76
N VAL A 161 -14.14 6.61 13.30
CA VAL A 161 -13.16 5.52 13.52
C VAL A 161 -12.93 5.29 15.02
N THR A 162 -12.73 6.36 15.81
CA THR A 162 -12.57 6.25 17.27
C THR A 162 -13.77 5.57 17.94
N ALA A 163 -15.00 5.92 17.54
CA ALA A 163 -16.22 5.32 18.09
C ALA A 163 -16.40 3.84 17.68
N ALA A 164 -16.05 3.49 16.44
CA ALA A 164 -16.10 2.10 15.95
C ALA A 164 -15.07 1.20 16.65
N VAL A 165 -13.84 1.71 16.86
CA VAL A 165 -12.83 1.01 17.65
C VAL A 165 -13.29 0.85 19.11
N ALA A 166 -13.93 1.86 19.69
CA ALA A 166 -14.51 1.79 21.03
C ALA A 166 -15.71 0.82 21.15
N SER A 167 -16.47 0.57 20.06
CA SER A 167 -17.54 -0.43 20.02
C SER A 167 -17.05 -1.86 19.72
N GLY A 168 -15.76 -2.05 19.46
CA GLY A 168 -15.11 -3.34 19.27
C GLY A 168 -14.83 -3.75 17.82
N ILE A 169 -14.84 -2.79 16.88
CA ILE A 169 -14.45 -3.03 15.48
C ILE A 169 -12.94 -2.70 15.32
N PRO A 170 -12.07 -3.68 15.02
CA PRO A 170 -10.66 -3.42 14.77
C PRO A 170 -10.44 -2.58 13.50
N VAL A 171 -9.41 -1.73 13.49
CA VAL A 171 -9.07 -0.89 12.32
C VAL A 171 -8.92 -1.73 11.05
N SER A 172 -8.27 -2.89 11.11
CA SER A 172 -8.11 -3.82 9.98
C SER A 172 -9.41 -4.47 9.46
N GLN A 173 -10.56 -4.14 10.05
CA GLN A 173 -11.89 -4.54 9.61
C GLN A 173 -12.77 -3.34 9.25
N ILE A 174 -12.26 -2.12 9.35
CA ILE A 174 -12.93 -0.91 8.87
C ILE A 174 -12.74 -0.82 7.35
N VAL A 175 -13.78 -0.36 6.66
CA VAL A 175 -13.73 0.02 5.25
C VAL A 175 -13.97 1.54 5.18
N PRO A 176 -13.01 2.32 4.65
CA PRO A 176 -13.22 3.73 4.34
C PRO A 176 -14.38 3.89 3.37
N VAL A 177 -15.40 4.67 3.75
CA VAL A 177 -16.46 5.09 2.84
C VAL A 177 -16.29 6.58 2.52
N TYR A 178 -16.26 6.88 1.23
CA TYR A 178 -16.00 8.20 0.65
C TYR A 178 -17.30 8.88 0.21
N GLN A 179 -17.40 10.19 0.44
CA GLN A 179 -18.62 10.96 0.18
C GLN A 179 -18.70 11.36 -1.30
N THR A 180 -19.21 10.51 -2.19
CA THR A 180 -19.26 10.82 -3.63
C THR A 180 -20.66 11.22 -4.13
N PHE A 181 -21.41 11.92 -3.27
CA PHE A 181 -22.77 12.39 -3.56
C PHE A 181 -23.13 13.72 -2.85
N GLY A 182 -24.20 14.36 -3.32
CA GLY A 182 -24.86 15.45 -2.60
C GLY A 182 -25.91 16.21 -3.41
N GLY A 183 -26.59 17.16 -2.78
CA GLY A 183 -27.68 17.94 -3.38
C GLY A 183 -29.04 17.24 -3.40
N GLY A 184 -29.15 16.05 -2.80
CA GLY A 184 -30.41 15.33 -2.62
C GLY A 184 -31.29 15.88 -1.49
N SER A 185 -32.29 15.11 -1.09
CA SER A 185 -33.29 15.50 -0.07
C SER A 185 -32.98 15.04 1.36
N TYR A 186 -31.86 14.35 1.58
CA TYR A 186 -31.45 13.89 2.91
C TYR A 186 -31.00 15.05 3.81
N THR A 187 -31.68 15.17 4.95
CA THR A 187 -31.39 16.18 5.97
C THR A 187 -30.41 15.63 7.00
N THR A 188 -29.30 16.33 7.20
CA THR A 188 -28.27 15.96 8.18
C THR A 188 -28.75 16.19 9.61
N ASP A 189 -28.06 15.59 10.58
CA ASP A 189 -28.29 15.81 12.02
C ASP A 189 -28.17 17.29 12.46
N THR A 190 -27.46 18.11 11.68
CA THR A 190 -27.35 19.57 11.86
C THR A 190 -28.46 20.38 11.16
N GLY A 191 -29.41 19.74 10.49
CA GLY A 191 -30.46 20.39 9.69
C GLY A 191 -30.00 20.91 8.33
N GLY A 192 -28.76 20.61 7.93
CA GLY A 192 -28.23 20.87 6.59
C GLY A 192 -28.57 19.77 5.59
N GLN A 193 -27.89 19.78 4.45
CA GLN A 193 -27.96 18.78 3.38
C GLN A 193 -26.55 18.41 2.95
N TYR A 194 -26.34 17.17 2.50
CA TYR A 194 -25.07 16.73 1.91
C TYR A 194 -24.77 17.48 0.59
N VAL A 195 -23.48 17.73 0.32
CA VAL A 195 -23.01 18.49 -0.85
C VAL A 195 -21.92 17.67 -1.54
N MET A 196 -22.01 17.57 -2.87
CA MET A 196 -21.02 16.86 -3.69
C MET A 196 -19.64 17.51 -3.49
N PRO A 197 -18.62 16.76 -3.02
CA PRO A 197 -17.29 17.33 -2.79
C PRO A 197 -16.59 17.78 -4.07
N THR A 198 -15.67 18.72 -3.92
CA THR A 198 -14.64 18.95 -4.95
C THR A 198 -13.53 17.91 -4.80
N ALA A 199 -12.81 17.59 -5.88
CA ALA A 199 -11.68 16.65 -5.83
C ALA A 199 -10.62 17.00 -4.75
N SER A 200 -10.44 18.28 -4.41
CA SER A 200 -9.57 18.71 -3.30
C SER A 200 -10.15 18.43 -1.91
N GLN A 201 -11.48 18.48 -1.74
CA GLN A 201 -12.16 18.08 -0.51
C GLN A 201 -12.13 16.55 -0.37
N GLU A 202 -12.30 15.83 -1.49
CA GLU A 202 -12.18 14.38 -1.57
C GLU A 202 -10.78 13.90 -1.17
N GLN A 203 -9.73 14.48 -1.76
CA GLN A 203 -8.34 14.21 -1.35
C GLN A 203 -8.14 14.44 0.15
N THR A 204 -8.71 15.51 0.72
CA THR A 204 -8.58 15.78 2.16
C THR A 204 -9.24 14.68 3.00
N MET A 205 -10.39 14.13 2.56
CA MET A 205 -11.04 13.01 3.25
C MET A 205 -10.24 11.71 3.10
N MET A 206 -9.69 11.43 1.91
CA MET A 206 -8.79 10.30 1.68
C MET A 206 -7.51 10.38 2.51
N ASP A 207 -6.91 11.56 2.66
CA ASP A 207 -5.71 11.77 3.49
C ASP A 207 -6.00 11.47 4.98
N HIS A 208 -7.16 11.90 5.48
CA HIS A 208 -7.62 11.53 6.83
C HIS A 208 -7.78 10.00 6.96
N TRP A 209 -8.46 9.36 6.00
CA TRP A 209 -8.65 7.91 5.98
C TRP A 209 -7.32 7.15 5.96
N ALA A 210 -6.40 7.49 5.07
CA ALA A 210 -5.08 6.85 4.94
C ALA A 210 -4.20 7.04 6.19
N SER A 211 -4.42 8.08 6.98
CA SER A 211 -3.73 8.27 8.26
C SER A 211 -4.23 7.36 9.39
N LEU A 212 -5.48 6.86 9.26
CA LEU A 212 -6.15 6.03 10.26
C LEU A 212 -6.08 4.54 9.90
N ASP A 213 -6.26 4.21 8.62
CA ASP A 213 -5.98 2.89 8.04
C ASP A 213 -5.21 3.06 6.71
N PRO A 214 -3.90 2.82 6.69
CA PRO A 214 -3.09 2.92 5.48
C PRO A 214 -3.20 1.70 4.55
N SER A 215 -3.95 0.66 4.92
CA SER A 215 -4.06 -0.58 4.13
C SER A 215 -5.42 -1.28 4.33
N PRO A 216 -6.54 -0.60 4.03
CA PRO A 216 -7.86 -1.19 4.13
C PRO A 216 -8.01 -2.37 3.15
N ALA A 217 -8.85 -3.34 3.50
CA ALA A 217 -9.09 -4.50 2.64
C ALA A 217 -9.73 -4.13 1.28
N PHE A 218 -10.54 -3.07 1.30
CA PHE A 218 -11.03 -2.32 0.16
C PHE A 218 -11.51 -0.95 0.64
N ASP A 219 -11.64 0.02 -0.27
CA ASP A 219 -12.32 1.29 -0.02
C ASP A 219 -13.64 1.40 -0.81
N TYR A 220 -14.53 2.31 -0.42
CA TYR A 220 -15.88 2.42 -0.97
C TYR A 220 -16.26 3.86 -1.34
N ALA A 221 -16.40 4.15 -2.64
CA ALA A 221 -17.07 5.36 -3.12
C ALA A 221 -18.60 5.19 -3.09
N TYR A 222 -19.26 5.80 -2.09
CA TYR A 222 -20.72 5.86 -1.98
C TYR A 222 -21.22 7.11 -2.70
N ALA A 223 -21.98 7.07 -3.80
CA ALA A 223 -22.36 5.92 -4.63
C ALA A 223 -22.26 6.31 -6.11
N TRP A 224 -22.30 5.31 -7.01
CA TRP A 224 -22.30 5.54 -8.46
C TRP A 224 -23.65 6.04 -8.98
N GLY A 225 -24.75 5.46 -8.48
CA GLY A 225 -26.12 5.80 -8.86
C GLY A 225 -26.73 6.86 -7.95
N SER A 226 -27.59 7.73 -8.51
CA SER A 226 -28.31 8.72 -7.72
C SER A 226 -29.34 8.09 -6.79
N GLN A 227 -29.42 8.61 -5.56
CA GLN A 227 -30.39 8.25 -4.54
C GLN A 227 -31.13 9.51 -4.03
N GLN A 228 -32.43 9.39 -3.75
CA GLN A 228 -33.26 10.48 -3.18
C GLN A 228 -33.14 11.87 -3.88
N GLY A 229 -32.81 11.86 -5.18
CA GLY A 229 -32.69 13.06 -6.03
C GLY A 229 -31.35 13.80 -5.92
N ASP A 230 -30.30 13.17 -5.41
CA ASP A 230 -28.95 13.73 -5.37
C ASP A 230 -28.24 13.77 -6.74
N THR A 231 -27.05 14.37 -6.75
CA THR A 231 -26.00 14.11 -7.74
C THR A 231 -25.03 13.10 -7.12
N ALA A 232 -24.58 12.12 -7.91
CA ALA A 232 -23.76 11.00 -7.47
C ALA A 232 -22.58 10.78 -8.42
N LEU A 233 -21.60 9.95 -8.05
CA LEU A 233 -20.34 9.81 -8.77
C LEU A 233 -20.52 9.52 -10.26
N GLY A 234 -21.47 8.66 -10.64
CA GLY A 234 -21.74 8.29 -12.02
C GLY A 234 -22.21 9.45 -12.93
N SER A 235 -22.51 10.63 -12.37
CA SER A 235 -22.83 11.86 -13.12
C SER A 235 -21.80 12.98 -13.01
N ASP A 236 -20.76 12.86 -12.17
CA ASP A 236 -19.69 13.86 -12.05
C ASP A 236 -18.39 13.42 -12.75
N PRO A 237 -18.03 14.00 -13.91
CA PRO A 237 -16.82 13.62 -14.64
C PRO A 237 -15.52 14.07 -13.95
N THR A 238 -15.57 15.04 -13.04
CA THR A 238 -14.39 15.53 -12.31
C THR A 238 -14.03 14.55 -11.20
N LEU A 239 -15.03 14.10 -10.43
CA LEU A 239 -14.82 13.06 -9.43
C LEU A 239 -14.59 11.69 -10.07
N GLN A 240 -15.20 11.36 -11.21
CA GLN A 240 -14.82 10.16 -11.96
C GLN A 240 -13.35 10.16 -12.38
N ALA A 241 -12.80 11.30 -12.84
CA ALA A 241 -11.38 11.39 -13.19
C ALA A 241 -10.46 11.30 -11.96
N PHE A 242 -10.89 11.88 -10.82
CA PHE A 242 -10.18 11.75 -9.55
C PHE A 242 -10.17 10.30 -9.05
N PHE A 243 -11.33 9.62 -9.02
CA PHE A 243 -11.43 8.21 -8.66
C PHE A 243 -10.75 7.29 -9.66
N LEU A 244 -10.73 7.63 -10.96
CA LEU A 244 -9.90 6.92 -11.93
C LEU A 244 -8.42 7.00 -11.54
N GLN A 245 -7.92 8.18 -11.18
CA GLN A 245 -6.53 8.35 -10.73
C GLN A 245 -6.23 7.63 -9.38
N HIS A 246 -7.22 7.55 -8.48
CA HIS A 246 -7.14 6.77 -7.23
C HIS A 246 -7.09 5.27 -7.53
N ASN A 247 -8.10 4.77 -8.24
CA ASN A 247 -8.34 3.34 -8.46
C ASN A 247 -7.40 2.70 -9.51
N LEU A 248 -6.95 3.45 -10.52
CA LEU A 248 -5.97 2.98 -11.52
C LEU A 248 -4.53 2.95 -10.98
N GLN A 249 -4.32 3.21 -9.69
CA GLN A 249 -3.11 2.77 -9.00
C GLN A 249 -2.98 1.23 -9.00
N GLY A 250 -3.94 0.49 -9.60
CA GLY A 250 -3.79 -0.90 -10.01
C GLY A 250 -4.34 -1.37 -11.37
N SER A 251 -4.71 -0.53 -12.39
CA SER A 251 -5.10 -1.08 -13.72
C SER A 251 -5.12 -0.15 -14.99
N THR A 252 -4.99 -0.76 -16.19
CA THR A 252 -5.47 -0.35 -17.56
C THR A 252 -4.96 0.86 -18.40
N THR A 253 -4.94 0.65 -19.73
CA THR A 253 -4.70 1.58 -20.89
C THR A 253 -5.87 1.49 -21.90
N PRO A 254 -6.20 2.47 -22.81
CA PRO A 254 -5.41 3.00 -23.97
C PRO A 254 -5.74 4.51 -24.27
N PRO A 255 -5.93 5.11 -25.49
CA PRO A 255 -5.56 4.84 -26.92
C PRO A 255 -4.91 6.06 -27.69
N PRO A 256 -4.54 5.97 -29.00
CA PRO A 256 -3.73 7.01 -29.69
C PRO A 256 -4.49 8.01 -30.62
N SER A 257 -3.96 9.23 -30.81
CA SER A 257 -4.41 10.28 -31.77
C SER A 257 -3.29 11.34 -32.02
N PRO A 258 -3.38 12.34 -32.95
CA PRO A 258 -2.55 12.38 -34.17
C PRO A 258 -1.55 13.58 -34.24
N PRO A 259 -0.65 13.66 -35.25
CA PRO A 259 0.37 14.72 -35.34
C PRO A 259 -0.06 15.97 -36.13
N PRO A 260 0.05 17.17 -35.54
CA PRO A 260 0.36 18.39 -36.30
C PRO A 260 1.34 19.36 -35.53
N PRO A 261 1.56 20.62 -35.95
CA PRO A 261 2.78 21.10 -36.63
C PRO A 261 3.73 21.98 -35.75
N PRO A 262 4.94 22.35 -36.22
CA PRO A 262 5.90 23.20 -35.49
C PRO A 262 5.77 24.71 -35.84
N PRO A 263 6.53 25.63 -35.18
CA PRO A 263 6.84 25.82 -33.75
C PRO A 263 6.46 27.27 -33.27
N SER A 264 6.48 27.67 -31.98
CA SER A 264 7.70 28.02 -31.22
C SER A 264 7.43 28.76 -29.88
N SER A 265 8.40 28.68 -28.94
CA SER A 265 8.56 29.43 -27.65
C SER A 265 7.60 29.09 -26.49
N PRO A 266 7.97 29.33 -25.19
CA PRO A 266 9.29 29.50 -24.53
C PRO A 266 9.66 28.24 -23.68
N PRO A 267 10.73 28.16 -22.83
CA PRO A 267 11.04 26.91 -22.13
C PRO A 267 10.00 26.60 -21.02
N PRO A 268 9.58 25.32 -20.86
CA PRO A 268 8.52 24.97 -19.92
C PRO A 268 9.02 24.95 -18.46
N PRO A 269 8.13 25.21 -17.47
CA PRO A 269 8.40 24.81 -16.10
C PRO A 269 8.51 23.27 -16.03
N THR A 270 9.36 22.77 -15.14
CA THR A 270 9.56 21.35 -14.86
C THR A 270 8.40 20.79 -14.03
N SER A 271 7.19 20.79 -14.59
CA SER A 271 6.05 20.08 -14.01
C SER A 271 6.31 18.59 -14.14
N GLY A 272 6.47 17.90 -13.02
CA GLY A 272 6.47 16.44 -12.99
C GLY A 272 5.16 15.89 -13.55
N GLY A 273 5.24 14.76 -14.25
CA GLY A 273 4.10 14.03 -14.79
C GLY A 273 4.02 12.60 -14.22
N THR A 274 2.92 11.93 -14.50
CA THR A 274 2.77 10.49 -14.22
C THR A 274 2.88 9.71 -15.53
N PHE A 275 3.73 8.69 -15.54
CA PHE A 275 4.03 7.83 -16.68
C PHE A 275 3.64 6.40 -16.34
N TYR A 276 2.88 5.78 -17.23
CA TYR A 276 2.33 4.44 -17.05
C TYR A 276 2.90 3.51 -18.13
N GLY A 277 3.35 2.31 -17.72
CA GLY A 277 3.64 1.18 -18.58
C GLY A 277 2.37 0.39 -18.91
N THR A 278 2.54 -0.89 -19.27
CA THR A 278 1.46 -1.74 -19.76
C THR A 278 1.32 -3.04 -18.95
N HIS A 279 1.21 -4.18 -19.63
CA HIS A 279 1.23 -5.53 -19.03
C HIS A 279 2.33 -6.38 -19.69
N GLY A 280 3.37 -5.73 -20.22
CA GLY A 280 4.55 -6.35 -20.80
C GLY A 280 5.77 -5.49 -20.48
N ALA A 281 6.96 -5.98 -20.82
CA ALA A 281 8.22 -5.30 -20.51
C ALA A 281 8.34 -3.91 -21.16
N ASP A 282 8.24 -2.87 -20.35
CA ASP A 282 8.22 -1.46 -20.74
C ASP A 282 9.49 -0.70 -20.30
N VAL A 283 9.72 0.46 -20.92
CA VAL A 283 10.82 1.37 -20.57
C VAL A 283 10.24 2.74 -20.24
N LEU A 284 10.25 3.07 -18.96
CA LEU A 284 9.69 4.30 -18.43
C LEU A 284 10.78 5.33 -18.18
N GLN A 285 10.65 6.48 -18.83
CA GLN A 285 11.50 7.65 -18.57
C GLN A 285 10.61 8.88 -18.47
N GLY A 286 10.73 9.59 -17.35
CA GLY A 286 9.95 10.80 -17.08
C GLY A 286 10.40 12.03 -17.87
N THR A 287 9.94 13.19 -17.39
CA THR A 287 10.45 14.51 -17.77
C THR A 287 11.80 14.78 -17.06
N THR A 288 12.06 16.04 -16.68
CA THR A 288 13.13 16.43 -15.75
C THR A 288 12.56 17.00 -14.43
N GLY A 289 11.24 17.01 -14.28
CA GLY A 289 10.54 17.29 -13.03
C GLY A 289 10.58 16.10 -12.08
N ALA A 290 9.80 16.15 -11.01
CA ALA A 290 9.61 15.03 -10.10
C ALA A 290 8.46 14.15 -10.61
N ASP A 291 8.78 13.09 -11.33
CA ASP A 291 7.79 12.28 -12.07
C ASP A 291 7.37 11.03 -11.29
N THR A 292 6.14 10.55 -11.47
CA THR A 292 5.72 9.23 -10.96
C THR A 292 5.76 8.22 -12.09
N LEU A 293 6.51 7.13 -11.94
CA LEU A 293 6.72 6.10 -12.96
C LEU A 293 6.14 4.77 -12.46
N ILE A 294 5.16 4.23 -13.17
CA ILE A 294 4.38 3.05 -12.78
C ILE A 294 4.39 2.08 -13.97
N GLY A 295 5.12 0.97 -13.93
CA GLY A 295 5.23 0.04 -15.06
C GLY A 295 4.02 -0.88 -15.17
N GLY A 296 3.70 -1.57 -14.07
CA GLY A 296 2.45 -2.32 -13.90
C GLY A 296 2.66 -3.83 -13.80
N ALA A 297 2.83 -4.51 -14.94
CA ALA A 297 3.16 -5.92 -14.97
C ALA A 297 4.05 -6.22 -16.18
N GLY A 298 5.10 -7.01 -16.00
CA GLY A 298 6.15 -7.12 -16.99
C GLY A 298 7.53 -7.17 -16.34
N ASN A 299 8.55 -6.89 -17.13
CA ASN A 299 9.92 -6.78 -16.64
C ASN A 299 10.43 -5.41 -17.09
N ASP A 300 10.15 -4.41 -16.26
CA ASP A 300 10.14 -3.01 -16.65
C ASP A 300 11.43 -2.30 -16.27
N THR A 301 11.75 -1.20 -16.96
CA THR A 301 12.96 -0.43 -16.73
C THR A 301 12.68 1.07 -16.58
N TYR A 302 12.91 1.58 -15.38
CA TYR A 302 12.75 3.00 -15.01
C TYR A 302 14.06 3.76 -15.16
N TYR A 303 14.01 4.92 -15.80
CA TYR A 303 15.09 5.90 -15.81
C TYR A 303 14.75 7.07 -14.88
N VAL A 304 15.32 7.02 -13.68
CA VAL A 304 15.20 8.08 -12.67
C VAL A 304 16.25 9.16 -12.92
N ASN A 305 15.80 10.41 -13.00
CA ASN A 305 16.68 11.56 -13.20
C ASN A 305 16.42 12.73 -12.24
N ASN A 306 15.36 12.67 -11.45
CA ASN A 306 15.07 13.61 -10.37
C ASN A 306 14.97 12.86 -9.04
N ALA A 307 15.51 13.44 -7.97
CA ALA A 307 15.43 12.82 -6.64
C ALA A 307 14.00 12.85 -6.05
N GLY A 308 13.09 13.61 -6.66
CA GLY A 308 11.66 13.57 -6.38
C GLY A 308 10.87 12.58 -7.25
N ASP A 309 11.53 11.82 -8.15
CA ASP A 309 10.85 10.76 -8.90
C ASP A 309 10.25 9.72 -7.94
N ARG A 310 9.19 9.05 -8.39
CA ARG A 310 8.49 8.01 -7.63
C ARG A 310 8.24 6.81 -8.52
N VAL A 311 9.16 5.85 -8.49
CA VAL A 311 8.94 4.52 -9.07
C VAL A 311 8.01 3.74 -8.16
N MET A 312 6.95 3.15 -8.72
CA MET A 312 5.98 2.32 -8.00
C MET A 312 5.72 1.04 -8.78
N GLU A 313 6.15 -0.09 -8.22
CA GLU A 313 5.88 -1.42 -8.77
C GLU A 313 5.07 -2.32 -7.84
N ALA A 314 4.22 -3.15 -8.44
CA ALA A 314 3.26 -3.99 -7.75
C ALA A 314 3.85 -5.35 -7.39
N ILE A 315 3.42 -5.91 -6.25
CA ILE A 315 3.88 -7.25 -5.82
C ILE A 315 3.44 -8.30 -6.84
N GLY A 316 4.42 -9.02 -7.41
CA GLY A 316 4.25 -9.98 -8.50
C GLY A 316 4.20 -9.36 -9.90
N GLY A 317 4.68 -8.11 -10.07
CA GLY A 317 4.77 -7.39 -11.35
C GLY A 317 5.65 -8.12 -12.38
N GLY A 318 6.90 -8.40 -12.02
CA GLY A 318 7.72 -9.43 -12.68
C GLY A 318 9.20 -9.47 -12.27
N THR A 319 10.07 -8.71 -12.95
CA THR A 319 11.46 -8.53 -12.52
C THR A 319 11.99 -7.20 -13.05
N ASP A 320 12.04 -6.23 -12.16
CA ASP A 320 11.90 -4.83 -12.48
C ASP A 320 13.13 -4.02 -12.05
N LYS A 321 13.41 -2.95 -12.81
CA LYS A 321 14.73 -2.33 -12.81
C LYS A 321 14.71 -0.81 -12.78
N VAL A 322 15.28 -0.23 -11.72
CA VAL A 322 15.55 1.21 -11.65
C VAL A 322 16.98 1.51 -12.08
N LEU A 323 17.13 2.47 -13.00
CA LEU A 323 18.39 3.06 -13.47
C LEU A 323 18.42 4.54 -13.09
N ALA A 324 19.03 4.84 -11.95
CA ALA A 324 19.12 6.19 -11.39
C ALA A 324 20.34 6.95 -11.92
N SER A 325 20.13 8.20 -12.35
CA SER A 325 21.20 9.15 -12.70
C SER A 325 21.47 10.20 -11.62
N VAL A 326 20.71 10.13 -10.51
CA VAL A 326 20.81 10.92 -9.28
C VAL A 326 20.71 9.99 -8.08
N SER A 327 21.07 10.46 -6.88
CA SER A 327 20.83 9.70 -5.64
C SER A 327 19.35 9.41 -5.46
N TYR A 328 18.99 8.17 -5.14
CA TYR A 328 17.62 7.69 -5.16
C TYR A 328 17.35 6.63 -4.09
N ALA A 329 16.11 6.60 -3.59
CA ALA A 329 15.61 5.62 -2.65
C ALA A 329 14.34 4.98 -3.20
N LEU A 330 14.20 3.66 -3.09
CA LEU A 330 12.94 2.99 -3.38
C LEU A 330 11.87 3.41 -2.37
N LEU A 331 10.63 3.52 -2.84
CA LEU A 331 9.48 3.68 -1.95
C LEU A 331 9.20 2.35 -1.22
N PRO A 332 8.77 2.39 0.05
CA PRO A 332 8.20 1.21 0.70
C PRO A 332 7.04 0.64 -0.14
N GLY A 333 6.89 -0.68 -0.15
CA GLY A 333 5.86 -1.39 -0.90
C GLY A 333 6.12 -1.57 -2.41
N SER A 334 7.15 -0.93 -2.97
CA SER A 334 7.53 -1.10 -4.39
C SER A 334 8.41 -2.33 -4.59
N GLU A 335 7.91 -3.37 -5.24
CA GLU A 335 8.70 -4.58 -5.54
C GLU A 335 9.60 -4.34 -6.77
N ILE A 336 10.84 -3.91 -6.52
CA ILE A 336 11.90 -3.71 -7.53
C ILE A 336 13.05 -4.64 -7.19
N GLU A 337 13.44 -5.54 -8.09
CA GLU A 337 14.55 -6.49 -7.88
C GLU A 337 15.92 -5.87 -8.16
N PHE A 338 16.01 -4.83 -8.99
CA PHE A 338 17.29 -4.27 -9.43
C PHE A 338 17.33 -2.74 -9.36
N LEU A 339 18.02 -2.19 -8.37
CA LEU A 339 18.31 -0.75 -8.28
C LEU A 339 19.77 -0.50 -8.69
N ALA A 340 20.01 0.31 -9.71
CA ALA A 340 21.38 0.64 -10.09
C ALA A 340 21.54 2.05 -10.62
N THR A 341 22.79 2.49 -10.73
CA THR A 341 23.10 3.70 -11.50
C THR A 341 22.91 3.47 -13.01
N ALA A 342 22.44 4.50 -13.71
CA ALA A 342 22.28 4.48 -15.17
C ALA A 342 23.61 4.38 -15.94
N ASN A 343 24.74 4.69 -15.30
CA ASN A 343 26.08 4.58 -15.89
C ASN A 343 27.10 4.08 -14.86
N ARG A 344 27.33 2.76 -14.89
CA ARG A 344 28.34 2.04 -14.08
C ARG A 344 29.75 2.63 -14.12
N SER A 345 30.15 3.26 -15.23
CA SER A 345 31.49 3.86 -15.37
C SER A 345 31.53 5.35 -15.00
N GLY A 346 30.40 5.95 -14.59
CA GLY A 346 30.36 7.33 -14.12
C GLY A 346 31.03 7.46 -12.75
N THR A 347 31.77 8.55 -12.52
CA THR A 347 32.52 8.79 -11.27
C THR A 347 31.83 9.77 -10.31
N THR A 348 30.65 10.26 -10.67
CA THR A 348 29.83 11.12 -9.79
C THR A 348 29.22 10.28 -8.67
N PRO A 349 29.41 10.65 -7.38
CA PRO A 349 28.70 10.04 -6.25
C PRO A 349 27.19 10.02 -6.47
N ILE A 350 26.60 8.83 -6.41
CA ILE A 350 25.16 8.58 -6.46
C ILE A 350 24.83 7.60 -5.33
N ASN A 351 24.00 8.00 -4.38
CA ASN A 351 23.62 7.14 -3.27
C ASN A 351 22.37 6.34 -3.64
N LEU A 352 22.31 5.07 -3.27
CA LEU A 352 21.22 4.16 -3.58
C LEU A 352 20.70 3.53 -2.29
N THR A 353 19.39 3.55 -2.11
CA THR A 353 18.70 2.97 -0.95
C THR A 353 17.59 2.05 -1.43
N GLY A 354 17.64 0.78 -1.03
CA GLY A 354 16.57 -0.19 -1.24
C GLY A 354 15.38 0.03 -0.31
N ASN A 355 14.54 -0.99 -0.13
CA ASN A 355 13.38 -0.95 0.77
C ASN A 355 13.27 -2.25 1.59
N GLU A 356 12.06 -2.74 1.90
CA GLU A 356 11.85 -3.97 2.68
C GLU A 356 12.06 -5.29 1.92
N PHE A 357 12.07 -5.27 0.58
CA PHE A 357 12.24 -6.45 -0.27
C PHE A 357 13.72 -6.74 -0.58
N ALA A 358 14.01 -7.92 -1.14
CA ALA A 358 15.38 -8.31 -1.49
C ALA A 358 15.79 -7.75 -2.87
N GLN A 359 16.85 -6.95 -2.90
CA GLN A 359 17.33 -6.24 -4.09
C GLN A 359 18.76 -6.60 -4.51
N THR A 360 19.02 -6.50 -5.81
CA THR A 360 20.36 -6.31 -6.35
C THR A 360 20.63 -4.81 -6.50
N ILE A 361 21.53 -4.25 -5.69
CA ILE A 361 21.86 -2.81 -5.70
C ILE A 361 23.27 -2.59 -6.27
N GLN A 362 23.40 -1.74 -7.30
CA GLN A 362 24.67 -1.51 -8.01
C GLN A 362 25.03 -0.02 -8.20
N GLY A 363 26.14 0.40 -7.61
CA GLY A 363 26.73 1.75 -7.68
C GLY A 363 27.32 2.12 -9.05
N ASN A 364 28.35 2.96 -9.03
CA ASN A 364 29.14 3.35 -10.20
C ASN A 364 30.64 3.45 -9.85
N ALA A 365 31.44 4.15 -10.65
CA ALA A 365 32.86 4.37 -10.35
C ALA A 365 33.11 5.58 -9.41
N GLY A 366 32.06 6.16 -8.84
CA GLY A 366 32.10 7.23 -7.85
C GLY A 366 32.18 6.70 -6.43
N ALA A 367 32.12 7.59 -5.43
CA ALA A 367 32.01 7.16 -4.03
C ALA A 367 30.53 7.05 -3.66
N ASN A 368 29.97 5.85 -3.70
CA ASN A 368 28.54 5.63 -3.46
C ASN A 368 28.26 5.30 -1.99
N VAL A 369 27.15 5.79 -1.44
CA VAL A 369 26.56 5.23 -0.22
C VAL A 369 25.43 4.30 -0.63
N ILE A 370 25.52 3.03 -0.24
CA ILE A 370 24.59 1.97 -0.59
C ILE A 370 23.94 1.45 0.69
N HIS A 371 22.64 1.61 0.79
CA HIS A 371 21.80 1.00 1.81
C HIS A 371 21.00 -0.12 1.15
N GLY A 372 21.06 -1.32 1.71
CA GLY A 372 20.16 -2.41 1.35
C GLY A 372 18.74 -2.09 1.83
N GLY A 373 18.40 -2.57 3.01
CA GLY A 373 17.22 -2.13 3.75
C GLY A 373 16.71 -3.23 4.66
N GLY A 374 15.47 -3.67 4.41
CA GLY A 374 15.07 -5.05 4.69
C GLY A 374 15.69 -5.97 3.64
N GLY A 375 14.98 -7.04 3.26
CA GLY A 375 15.46 -7.95 2.21
C GLY A 375 16.78 -8.66 2.54
N ALA A 376 17.21 -9.57 1.65
CA ALA A 376 18.54 -10.18 1.70
C ALA A 376 19.28 -9.79 0.41
N ASP A 377 20.04 -8.72 0.46
CA ASP A 377 20.41 -7.96 -0.73
C ASP A 377 21.72 -8.43 -1.37
N THR A 378 21.92 -8.07 -2.64
CA THR A 378 23.18 -8.22 -3.37
C THR A 378 23.73 -6.84 -3.71
N LEU A 379 24.65 -6.35 -2.89
CA LEU A 379 25.20 -4.99 -2.94
C LEU A 379 26.52 -4.98 -3.71
N THR A 380 26.72 -3.98 -4.56
CA THR A 380 27.92 -3.85 -5.42
C THR A 380 28.30 -2.39 -5.61
N GLY A 381 29.52 -2.00 -5.26
CA GLY A 381 29.98 -0.61 -5.34
C GLY A 381 30.52 -0.25 -6.73
N PHE A 382 31.39 -1.10 -7.27
CA PHE A 382 32.27 -0.97 -8.43
C PHE A 382 33.57 -0.19 -8.21
N GLY A 383 33.55 1.14 -8.32
CA GLY A 383 34.76 1.97 -8.28
C GLY A 383 34.71 3.00 -7.16
N GLY A 384 35.63 3.95 -7.12
CA GLY A 384 35.65 4.96 -6.06
C GLY A 384 35.85 4.39 -4.64
N LYS A 385 35.13 4.94 -3.66
CA LYS A 385 35.26 4.60 -2.22
C LYS A 385 33.86 4.50 -1.61
N ASP A 386 33.37 3.28 -1.47
CA ASP A 386 31.96 3.06 -1.20
C ASP A 386 31.68 2.87 0.29
N VAL A 387 30.44 3.14 0.70
CA VAL A 387 29.95 2.91 2.06
C VAL A 387 28.72 2.03 1.98
N PHE A 388 28.82 0.82 2.52
CA PHE A 388 27.70 -0.12 2.65
C PHE A 388 27.10 -0.01 4.04
N VAL A 389 25.82 0.34 4.16
CA VAL A 389 25.19 0.75 5.42
C VAL A 389 24.25 -0.33 5.95
N PHE A 390 24.42 -0.68 7.22
CA PHE A 390 23.61 -1.62 7.97
C PHE A 390 22.95 -0.92 9.16
N ASN A 391 21.65 -0.63 9.05
CA ASN A 391 20.86 0.10 10.04
C ASN A 391 19.46 -0.50 10.30
N THR A 392 19.20 -1.72 9.84
CA THR A 392 17.94 -2.46 10.10
C THR A 392 18.12 -3.57 11.11
N ALA A 393 17.03 -4.02 11.73
CA ALA A 393 17.08 -5.05 12.77
C ALA A 393 17.62 -6.38 12.21
N LEU A 394 18.56 -7.00 12.93
CA LEU A 394 19.26 -8.20 12.44
C LEU A 394 18.38 -9.45 12.54
N GLY A 395 18.38 -10.26 11.48
CA GLY A 395 17.71 -11.54 11.43
C GLY A 395 18.25 -12.46 10.33
N THR A 396 17.76 -13.70 10.28
CA THR A 396 18.16 -14.66 9.24
C THR A 396 17.52 -14.40 7.87
N GLY A 397 16.57 -13.46 7.81
CA GLY A 397 15.89 -13.04 6.58
C GLY A 397 16.55 -11.87 5.86
N ASN A 398 17.51 -11.19 6.50
CA ASN A 398 18.21 -10.03 5.95
C ASN A 398 19.74 -10.12 6.08
N VAL A 399 20.30 -11.14 5.44
CA VAL A 399 21.75 -11.34 5.36
C VAL A 399 22.23 -10.91 3.98
N ASP A 400 22.74 -9.68 3.88
CA ASP A 400 23.18 -9.11 2.60
C ASP A 400 24.46 -9.74 2.08
N LYS A 401 24.76 -9.51 0.81
CA LYS A 401 25.97 -9.95 0.14
C LYS A 401 26.63 -8.78 -0.58
N ILE A 402 27.76 -8.31 -0.07
CA ILE A 402 28.59 -7.32 -0.78
C ILE A 402 29.55 -8.07 -1.72
N THR A 403 29.44 -7.82 -3.02
CA THR A 403 30.10 -8.66 -4.02
C THR A 403 31.54 -8.27 -4.32
N ASP A 404 31.92 -7.00 -4.14
CA ASP A 404 33.17 -6.43 -4.64
C ASP A 404 33.95 -5.55 -3.65
N PHE A 405 33.68 -5.69 -2.34
CA PHE A 405 34.28 -4.87 -1.28
C PHE A 405 35.83 -4.77 -1.33
N ARG A 406 36.35 -3.56 -1.54
CA ARG A 406 37.78 -3.22 -1.59
C ARG A 406 38.26 -2.66 -0.25
N VAL A 407 38.93 -3.50 0.53
CA VAL A 407 39.42 -3.22 1.89
C VAL A 407 40.15 -1.86 2.06
N THR A 408 40.86 -1.40 1.03
CA THR A 408 41.64 -0.16 1.05
C THR A 408 40.84 1.11 0.75
N GLU A 409 39.62 0.97 0.23
CA GLU A 409 38.83 2.07 -0.34
C GLU A 409 37.48 2.19 0.38
N ASP A 410 36.80 1.05 0.57
CA ASP A 410 35.42 0.99 1.01
C ASP A 410 35.27 0.92 2.55
N LYS A 411 34.04 1.14 3.01
CA LYS A 411 33.63 1.07 4.42
C LYS A 411 32.33 0.29 4.58
N ILE A 412 32.21 -0.38 5.72
CA ILE A 412 30.96 -0.88 6.25
C ILE A 412 30.54 0.08 7.37
N GLN A 413 29.40 0.74 7.19
CA GLN A 413 28.79 1.59 8.20
C GLN A 413 27.75 0.78 8.97
N ILE A 414 27.79 0.85 10.30
CA ILE A 414 26.93 0.09 11.20
C ILE A 414 26.30 1.02 12.24
N ASP A 415 24.98 0.95 12.38
CA ASP A 415 24.22 1.80 13.30
C ASP A 415 24.30 1.26 14.75
N HIS A 416 24.80 2.06 15.68
CA HIS A 416 24.98 1.63 17.09
C HIS A 416 23.66 1.32 17.82
N THR A 417 22.51 1.79 17.32
CA THR A 417 21.19 1.50 17.90
C THR A 417 20.74 0.06 17.60
N VAL A 418 21.20 -0.48 16.46
CA VAL A 418 21.07 -1.89 16.07
C VAL A 418 22.20 -2.72 16.66
N PHE A 419 23.45 -2.31 16.42
CA PHE A 419 24.68 -3.00 16.82
C PHE A 419 25.09 -2.60 18.26
N LYS A 420 24.22 -2.93 19.22
CA LYS A 420 24.28 -2.46 20.61
C LYS A 420 25.59 -2.82 21.31
N GLY A 421 26.16 -1.85 22.02
CA GLY A 421 27.44 -1.99 22.72
C GLY A 421 28.60 -1.33 21.97
N LEU A 422 28.51 -1.25 20.64
CA LEU A 422 29.39 -0.38 19.86
C LEU A 422 29.13 1.10 20.19
N GLN A 423 30.15 1.93 20.00
CA GLN A 423 30.10 3.38 20.22
C GLN A 423 30.30 4.11 18.89
N PRO A 424 29.56 5.21 18.60
CA PRO A 424 29.74 6.00 17.39
C PRO A 424 31.20 6.46 17.19
N GLY A 425 31.70 6.35 15.96
CA GLY A 425 33.07 6.65 15.59
C GLY A 425 33.79 5.49 14.88
N ALA A 426 35.11 5.44 15.01
CA ALA A 426 35.90 4.34 14.47
C ALA A 426 35.73 3.08 15.32
N LEU A 427 35.56 1.91 14.70
CA LEU A 427 35.49 0.64 15.42
C LEU A 427 36.83 0.37 16.13
N PRO A 428 36.83 0.08 17.45
CA PRO A 428 38.05 -0.28 18.17
C PRO A 428 38.68 -1.58 17.64
N THR A 429 40.01 -1.74 17.75
CA THR A 429 40.70 -2.91 17.18
C THR A 429 40.32 -4.21 17.91
N GLU A 430 40.12 -4.12 19.22
CA GLU A 430 39.63 -5.14 20.12
C GLU A 430 38.15 -5.54 19.89
N ALA A 431 37.42 -4.76 19.12
CA ALA A 431 36.02 -5.01 18.76
C ALA A 431 35.85 -5.80 17.45
N PHE A 432 36.93 -6.01 16.71
CA PHE A 432 36.94 -6.78 15.46
C PHE A 432 37.71 -8.09 15.61
N HIS A 433 37.21 -9.17 15.01
CA HIS A 433 37.87 -10.48 15.00
C HIS A 433 37.81 -11.15 13.61
N ILE A 434 38.89 -11.85 13.24
CA ILE A 434 38.89 -12.77 12.10
C ILE A 434 38.88 -14.20 12.63
N GLY A 435 37.75 -14.89 12.44
CA GLY A 435 37.51 -16.23 12.98
C GLY A 435 36.09 -16.71 12.72
N SER A 436 35.74 -17.88 13.24
CA SER A 436 34.39 -18.44 13.11
C SER A 436 33.41 -17.95 14.19
N ALA A 437 33.91 -17.34 15.26
CA ALA A 437 33.19 -16.96 16.48
C ALA A 437 33.96 -15.85 17.21
N ALA A 438 33.30 -15.10 18.10
CA ALA A 438 33.99 -14.20 19.02
C ALA A 438 34.82 -15.00 20.06
N HIS A 439 36.02 -14.54 20.37
CA HIS A 439 36.91 -15.18 21.36
C HIS A 439 36.93 -14.44 22.71
N THR A 440 36.52 -13.16 22.74
CA THR A 440 36.52 -12.32 23.93
C THR A 440 35.28 -11.44 23.97
N SER A 441 34.82 -11.07 25.16
CA SER A 441 33.64 -10.23 25.37
C SER A 441 33.66 -8.85 24.71
N SER A 442 34.84 -8.36 24.32
CA SER A 442 34.98 -7.11 23.57
C SER A 442 34.73 -7.25 22.07
N GLN A 443 34.81 -8.47 21.51
CA GLN A 443 34.77 -8.71 20.07
C GLN A 443 33.33 -8.80 19.59
N HIS A 444 32.86 -7.72 18.98
CA HIS A 444 31.49 -7.60 18.52
C HIS A 444 31.33 -7.89 17.02
N ILE A 445 32.32 -7.58 16.18
CA ILE A 445 32.25 -7.81 14.73
C ILE A 445 33.21 -8.94 14.35
N ILE A 446 32.67 -10.02 13.78
CA ILE A 446 33.40 -11.25 13.47
C ILE A 446 33.33 -11.52 11.97
N TYR A 447 34.48 -11.59 11.31
CA TYR A 447 34.60 -11.97 9.90
C TYR A 447 35.21 -13.37 9.77
N ASN A 448 34.44 -14.31 9.24
CA ASN A 448 34.94 -15.64 8.91
C ASN A 448 35.61 -15.60 7.52
N SER A 449 36.92 -15.44 7.50
CA SER A 449 37.71 -15.35 6.26
C SER A 449 37.66 -16.62 5.38
N SER A 450 37.14 -17.75 5.86
CA SER A 450 36.97 -18.97 5.06
C SER A 450 35.63 -19.03 4.32
N THR A 451 34.58 -18.40 4.84
CA THR A 451 33.23 -18.41 4.24
C THR A 451 32.79 -17.06 3.70
N GLY A 452 33.46 -15.97 4.10
CA GLY A 452 33.04 -14.60 3.83
C GLY A 452 31.99 -14.06 4.80
N ALA A 453 31.46 -14.88 5.72
CA ALA A 453 30.41 -14.48 6.64
C ALA A 453 30.86 -13.38 7.60
N LEU A 454 30.01 -12.38 7.79
CA LEU A 454 30.20 -11.27 8.71
C LEU A 454 29.06 -11.27 9.74
N SER A 455 29.43 -11.36 11.00
CA SER A 455 28.51 -11.60 12.12
C SER A 455 28.72 -10.60 13.26
N PHE A 456 27.66 -10.40 14.03
CA PHE A 456 27.63 -9.57 15.23
C PHE A 456 27.42 -10.42 16.48
N ASP A 457 28.33 -10.32 17.45
CA ASP A 457 28.13 -10.81 18.82
C ASP A 457 27.46 -9.69 19.65
N ASN A 458 26.16 -9.90 19.92
CA ASN A 458 25.31 -8.99 20.69
C ASN A 458 25.35 -9.26 22.20
N ASP A 459 25.71 -10.47 22.65
CA ASP A 459 25.69 -10.82 24.08
C ASP A 459 27.02 -10.53 24.78
N GLY A 460 28.12 -10.43 24.02
CA GLY A 460 29.44 -10.11 24.56
C GLY A 460 29.94 -11.17 25.54
N ALA A 461 29.46 -12.41 25.45
CA ALA A 461 29.96 -13.54 26.21
C ALA A 461 31.09 -14.28 25.47
N GLY A 462 31.19 -14.09 24.15
CA GLY A 462 32.06 -14.86 23.27
C GLY A 462 31.50 -16.25 22.95
N GLY A 463 31.89 -16.80 21.80
CA GLY A 463 31.44 -18.10 21.32
C GLY A 463 30.47 -18.02 20.13
N ALA A 464 29.60 -19.02 20.01
CA ALA A 464 28.87 -19.29 18.77
C ALA A 464 27.52 -18.54 18.62
N HIS A 465 27.09 -17.76 19.60
CA HIS A 465 25.79 -17.07 19.62
C HIS A 465 25.82 -15.69 18.92
N GLN A 466 26.40 -15.65 17.73
CA GLN A 466 26.50 -14.46 16.88
C GLN A 466 25.43 -14.47 15.78
N ILE A 467 24.89 -13.29 15.43
CA ILE A 467 23.93 -13.13 14.33
C ILE A 467 24.69 -12.72 13.07
N GLN A 468 24.61 -13.53 12.01
CA GLN A 468 25.16 -13.13 10.71
C GLN A 468 24.30 -12.03 10.10
N PHE A 469 24.93 -10.98 9.57
CA PHE A 469 24.24 -9.86 8.93
C PHE A 469 24.74 -9.57 7.51
N ALA A 470 25.92 -10.06 7.12
CA ALA A 470 26.38 -9.97 5.75
C ALA A 470 27.26 -11.16 5.30
N VAL A 471 27.53 -11.20 4.01
CA VAL A 471 28.52 -12.04 3.32
C VAL A 471 29.39 -11.12 2.46
N LEU A 472 30.70 -11.27 2.60
CA LEU A 472 31.70 -10.63 1.75
C LEU A 472 32.41 -11.71 0.92
N SER A 473 33.28 -11.30 -0.01
CA SER A 473 34.24 -12.25 -0.58
C SER A 473 35.09 -12.90 0.54
N PRO A 474 35.40 -14.21 0.46
CA PRO A 474 36.36 -14.86 1.38
C PRO A 474 37.77 -14.28 1.25
N HIS A 475 38.60 -14.53 2.26
CA HIS A 475 40.03 -14.16 2.33
C HIS A 475 40.36 -12.66 2.25
N LEU A 476 39.39 -11.76 2.47
CA LEU A 476 39.66 -10.33 2.58
C LEU A 476 40.49 -10.03 3.83
N SER A 477 41.48 -9.15 3.70
CA SER A 477 42.35 -8.70 4.80
C SER A 477 41.71 -7.59 5.64
N LEU A 478 40.47 -7.80 6.07
CA LEU A 478 39.69 -6.82 6.84
C LEU A 478 40.36 -6.46 8.17
N THR A 479 40.08 -5.26 8.65
CA THR A 479 40.49 -4.78 9.97
C THR A 479 39.35 -3.95 10.57
N ALA A 480 39.45 -3.56 11.84
CA ALA A 480 38.49 -2.62 12.42
C ALA A 480 38.38 -1.30 11.62
N SER A 481 39.45 -0.88 10.93
CA SER A 481 39.41 0.31 10.05
C SER A 481 38.56 0.18 8.78
N SER A 482 38.09 -1.03 8.45
CA SER A 482 37.09 -1.27 7.41
C SER A 482 35.68 -0.86 7.86
N PHE A 483 35.49 -0.54 9.13
CA PHE A 483 34.19 -0.23 9.74
C PHE A 483 34.12 1.21 10.28
N VAL A 484 32.92 1.79 10.22
CA VAL A 484 32.55 3.02 10.93
C VAL A 484 31.23 2.78 11.65
N VAL A 485 31.13 3.23 12.88
CA VAL A 485 29.91 3.15 13.69
C VAL A 485 29.25 4.52 13.69
N THR A 486 27.95 4.58 13.44
CA THR A 486 27.14 5.82 13.45
C THR A 486 26.05 5.77 14.51
#